data_AF-A0AAV5XIC8-F1
#
_entry.id   AF-A0AAV5XIC8-F1
#
_cell.length_a   1.000
_cell.length_b   1.000
_cell.length_c   1.000
_cell.angle_alpha   90.00
_cell.angle_beta   90.00
_cell.angle_gamma   90.00
#
_symmetry.space_group_name_H-M   'P 1'
#
loop_
_entity.id
_entity.type
_entity.pdbx_description
1 polymer ?
#
loop_
_entity_poly.entity_id
_entity_poly.type
_entity_poly.pdbx_seq_one_letter_code
_entity_poly.pdbx_strand_id
1 'polypeptide(L)' 'ATGVCLGPATPTVTLTINAGETPTFGIFVGSFGVVPFDPANNRIFVRFKDGGGATRGATSVAVRTL' A
#
# COMPACT_ATOMS: atom_id res chain seq x y z
N ALA A 1 -17.35 -1.27 10.92
CA ALA A 1 -16.11 -2.07 10.83
C ALA A 1 -15.49 -2.15 12.21
N THR A 2 -15.12 -3.34 12.69
CA THR A 2 -14.72 -3.59 14.09
C THR A 2 -13.25 -3.26 14.41
N GLY A 3 -12.48 -2.75 13.44
CA GLY A 3 -11.06 -2.43 13.62
C GLY A 3 -10.15 -3.64 13.94
N VAL A 4 -10.67 -4.86 13.80
CA VAL A 4 -9.94 -6.08 14.15
C VAL A 4 -8.84 -6.36 13.14
N CYS A 5 -7.68 -6.80 13.64
CA CYS A 5 -6.58 -7.25 12.79
C CYS A 5 -6.99 -8.55 12.07
N LEU A 6 -6.94 -8.56 10.73
CA LEU A 6 -7.32 -9.71 9.91
C LEU A 6 -6.16 -10.70 9.68
N GLY A 7 -4.93 -10.30 10.01
CA GLY A 7 -3.73 -11.10 9.81
C GLY A 7 -2.45 -10.30 10.01
N PRO A 8 -1.28 -10.95 9.96
CA PRO A 8 0.01 -10.26 10.03
C PRO A 8 0.20 -9.28 8.87
N ALA A 9 1.07 -8.29 9.03
CA ALA A 9 1.42 -7.38 7.95
C ALA A 9 2.12 -8.13 6.81
N THR A 10 1.65 -7.93 5.58
CA THR A 10 2.20 -8.55 4.36
C THR A 10 2.43 -7.50 3.27
N PRO A 11 3.39 -7.72 2.35
CA PRO A 11 3.64 -6.78 1.25
C PRO A 11 2.52 -6.76 0.20
N THR A 12 1.65 -7.79 0.19
CA THR A 12 0.51 -7.92 -0.71
C THR A 12 -0.67 -8.51 0.06
N VAL A 13 -1.86 -7.98 -0.20
CA VAL A 13 -3.13 -8.55 0.26
C VAL A 13 -4.06 -8.72 -0.94
N THR A 14 -4.81 -9.82 -0.95
CA THR A 14 -5.85 -10.05 -1.95
C THR A 14 -7.20 -9.73 -1.33
N LEU A 15 -7.97 -8.88 -2.01
CA LEU A 15 -9.33 -8.49 -1.63
C LEU A 15 -10.23 -8.54 -2.86
N THR A 16 -11.42 -9.10 -2.71
CA THR A 16 -12.48 -8.97 -3.72
C THR A 16 -13.12 -7.59 -3.58
N ILE A 17 -13.17 -6.84 -4.68
CA ILE A 17 -13.85 -5.54 -4.77
C ILE A 17 -14.96 -5.69 -5.81
N ASN A 18 -16.21 -5.68 -5.37
CA ASN A 18 -17.37 -5.86 -6.24
C ASN A 18 -17.74 -4.56 -6.97
N ALA A 19 -18.64 -4.65 -7.94
CA ALA A 19 -19.14 -3.50 -8.67
C ALA A 19 -19.76 -2.45 -7.72
N GLY A 20 -19.31 -1.21 -7.82
CA GLY A 20 -19.78 -0.09 -7.00
C GLY A 20 -19.09 0.05 -5.63
N GLU A 21 -18.23 -0.89 -5.24
CA GLU A 21 -17.46 -0.77 -3.99
C GLU A 21 -16.26 0.16 -4.15
N THR A 22 -16.02 0.99 -3.12
CA THR A 22 -14.89 1.94 -3.07
C THR A 22 -14.15 1.80 -1.74
N PRO A 23 -13.33 0.75 -1.56
CA PRO A 23 -12.59 0.56 -0.31
C PRO A 23 -11.49 1.62 -0.14
N THR A 24 -11.23 1.99 1.11
CA THR A 24 -10.12 2.87 1.50
C THR A 24 -9.01 2.02 2.12
N PHE A 25 -7.77 2.26 1.71
CA PHE A 25 -6.59 1.53 2.20
C PHE A 25 -5.71 2.43 3.06
N GLY A 26 -5.35 1.94 4.25
CA GLY A 26 -4.30 2.53 5.08
C GLY A 26 -3.02 1.69 4.98
N ILE A 27 -1.89 2.35 4.71
CA ILE A 27 -0.58 1.69 4.57
C ILE A 27 0.33 2.17 5.70
N PHE A 28 0.84 1.22 6.48
CA PHE A 28 1.75 1.48 7.59
C PHE A 28 3.09 0.81 7.28
N VAL A 29 4.18 1.57 7.37
CA VAL A 29 5.53 1.10 7.08
C VAL A 29 6.46 1.46 8.23
N GLY A 30 7.33 0.51 8.61
CA GLY A 30 8.45 0.76 9.50
C GLY A 30 9.75 0.90 8.72
N SER A 31 10.68 1.73 9.20
CA SER A 31 12.02 1.85 8.63
C SER A 31 13.01 0.96 9.38
N PHE A 32 13.90 0.28 8.65
CA PHE A 32 15.03 -0.45 9.25
C PHE A 32 16.28 0.43 9.47
N GLY A 33 16.24 1.69 9.03
CA GLY A 33 17.34 2.65 9.13
C GLY A 33 16.91 4.02 8.60
N VAL A 34 17.87 4.93 8.45
CA VAL A 34 17.60 6.29 7.96
C VAL A 34 17.23 6.27 6.48
N VAL A 35 16.09 6.88 6.14
CA VAL A 35 15.66 7.15 4.77
C VAL A 35 15.92 8.63 4.45
N PRO A 36 16.92 8.96 3.61
CA PRO A 36 17.26 10.35 3.31
C PRO A 36 16.15 11.06 2.53
N PHE A 37 16.18 12.39 2.53
CA PHE A 37 15.25 13.18 1.72
C PHE A 37 15.62 13.12 0.24
N ASP A 38 15.04 12.14 -0.44
CA ASP A 38 15.13 11.95 -1.88
C ASP A 38 13.74 11.54 -2.41
N PRO A 39 12.81 12.50 -2.61
CA PRO A 39 11.43 12.19 -2.97
C PRO A 39 11.28 11.60 -4.39
N ALA A 40 12.32 11.67 -5.23
CA ALA A 40 12.33 11.06 -6.55
C ALA A 40 12.51 9.54 -6.45
N ASN A 41 13.36 9.08 -5.53
CA ASN A 41 13.72 7.66 -5.41
C ASN A 41 13.09 6.97 -4.18
N ASN A 42 12.96 7.67 -3.04
CA ASN A 42 12.44 7.12 -1.80
C ASN A 42 10.92 7.24 -1.74
N ARG A 43 10.22 6.26 -2.30
CA ARG A 43 8.76 6.27 -2.44
C ARG A 43 8.16 4.92 -2.08
N ILE A 44 7.01 4.95 -1.40
CA ILE A 44 6.15 3.79 -1.27
C ILE A 44 5.22 3.75 -2.47
N PHE A 45 5.22 2.65 -3.20
CA PHE A 45 4.33 2.42 -4.34
C PHE A 45 3.24 1.42 -3.96
N VAL A 46 1.98 1.83 -4.13
CA VAL A 46 0.83 0.92 -4.02
C VAL A 46 0.33 0.65 -5.43
N ARG A 47 0.22 -0.63 -5.78
CA ARG A 47 -0.25 -1.09 -7.10
C ARG A 47 -1.43 -2.01 -6.89
N PHE A 48 -2.59 -1.63 -7.44
CA PHE A 48 -3.78 -2.45 -7.45
C PHE A 48 -3.74 -3.31 -8.71
N LYS A 49 -3.58 -4.62 -8.53
CA LYS A 49 -3.54 -5.59 -9.62
C LYS A 49 -4.78 -6.48 -9.56
N ASP A 50 -5.32 -6.83 -10.72
CA ASP A 50 -6.37 -7.85 -10.80
C ASP A 50 -5.78 -9.26 -10.67
N GLY A 51 -6.65 -10.28 -10.68
CA GLY A 51 -6.25 -11.69 -10.58
C GLY A 51 -5.38 -12.18 -11.74
N GLY A 52 -5.37 -11.47 -12.88
CA GLY A 52 -4.46 -11.73 -14.00
C GLY A 52 -3.13 -10.99 -13.89
N GLY A 53 -2.93 -10.19 -12.85
CA GLY A 53 -1.71 -9.41 -12.60
C GLY A 53 -1.67 -8.05 -13.30
N ALA A 54 -2.71 -7.66 -14.04
CA ALA A 54 -2.77 -6.38 -14.72
C ALA A 54 -3.01 -5.24 -13.72
N THR A 55 -2.25 -4.15 -13.84
CA THR A 55 -2.40 -2.99 -12.94
C THR A 55 -3.65 -2.19 -13.33
N ARG A 56 -4.61 -2.10 -12.41
CA ARG A 56 -5.86 -1.34 -12.56
C ARG A 56 -5.81 0.04 -11.90
N GLY A 57 -4.83 0.26 -11.03
CA GLY A 57 -4.57 1.55 -10.41
C GLY A 57 -3.21 1.58 -9.72
N ALA A 58 -2.63 2.76 -9.57
CA ALA A 58 -1.38 2.95 -8.86
C ALA A 58 -1.35 4.31 -8.17
N THR A 59 -0.69 4.36 -7.02
CA THR A 59 -0.38 5.60 -6.31
C THR A 59 1.00 5.48 -5.66
N SER A 60 1.60 6.62 -5.32
CA SER A 60 2.85 6.63 -4.57
C SER A 60 2.98 7.85 -3.67
N VAL A 61 3.70 7.67 -2.56
CA VAL A 61 4.00 8.73 -1.59
C VAL A 61 5.51 8.74 -1.33
N ALA A 62 6.12 9.92 -1.40
CA ALA A 62 7.51 10.12 -1.00
C ALA A 62 7.67 10.05 0.51
N VAL A 63 8.76 9.45 0.98
CA VAL A 63 9.01 9.22 2.42
C VAL A 63 10.40 9.65 2.83
N ARG A 64 10.55 9.98 4.11
CA ARG A 64 11.83 10.19 4.80
C ARG A 64 11.67 9.80 6.27
N THR A 65 12.76 9.50 6.94
CA THR A 65 12.82 9.43 8.41
C THR A 65 13.50 10.69 8.94
N LEU A 66 13.12 11.12 10.15
CA LEU A 66 13.80 12.20 10.89
C LEU A 66 14.73 11.60 11.94
#